data_AF-L0PB37-F1
#
_entry.id   AF-L0PB37-F1
#
_cell.length_a   1.000
_cell.length_b   1.000
_cell.length_c   1.000
_cell.angle_alpha   90.00
_cell.angle_beta   90.00
_cell.angle_gamma   90.00
#
_symmetry.space_group_name_H-M   'P 1'
#
loop_
_entity.id
_entity.type
_entity.pdbx_description
1 polymer ?
#
loop_
_entity_poly.entity_id
_entity_poly.type
_entity_poly.pdbx_seq_one_letter_code
_entity_poly.pdbx_strand_id
1 'polypeptide(L)'
;MKTKENIQPKTNSKLICSPRLEWYYEDDTIFSGEKIEKESLEKLYIKANRYLELEEEAYNVSTYISSSDKHFFENIMKSGTLSDKISALTLSIQESPLHSSKKMRMLLNMTKKKNRTEAIQSVQALKDLFISTVLPNRKLKYFKQKFLDSKNITKKELIIWAFEDFLKKYYFEYLEVLENLLKDPLSFLRIRVVTYIFELIKDKPEQEQNLLRLLVNKLGDSEKKVASKTSYCILQLTATHPAMKEVIISEIEKLLFRSSVSQHAQYYSIITLNQMVLSRKTANVANYLINIYFLFFTKLVKASQNTDNLKKLKSQKVFQETKYNTKQLNNDASNIYEKEINSKLILAIISGINRAFSFSEIDDKM
;
A
#
# COMPACT_ATOMS: atom_id res chain seq x y z
N MET A 1 -46.73 20.17 20.44
CA MET A 1 -45.74 19.29 21.11
C MET A 1 -44.36 19.78 20.74
N LYS A 2 -43.63 20.33 21.71
CA LYS A 2 -42.35 21.02 21.53
C LYS A 2 -41.22 20.02 21.26
N THR A 3 -40.40 20.35 20.27
CA THR A 3 -39.10 19.78 19.94
C THR A 3 -38.19 19.77 21.15
N LYS A 4 -37.61 18.60 21.47
CA LYS A 4 -36.56 18.47 22.50
C LYS A 4 -35.29 19.11 21.96
N GLU A 5 -34.97 20.29 22.50
CA GLU A 5 -33.64 20.90 22.39
C GLU A 5 -32.62 19.95 23.01
N ASN A 6 -31.63 19.57 22.20
CA ASN A 6 -30.51 18.75 22.60
C ASN A 6 -29.58 19.62 23.45
N ILE A 7 -29.61 19.40 24.76
CA ILE A 7 -28.84 20.15 25.76
C ILE A 7 -27.36 19.81 25.55
N GLN A 8 -26.62 20.68 24.86
CA GLN A 8 -25.17 20.66 24.89
C GLN A 8 -24.69 21.11 26.28
N PRO A 9 -23.87 20.31 27.00
CA PRO A 9 -23.29 20.76 28.26
C PRO A 9 -22.25 21.85 28.00
N LYS A 10 -22.44 22.98 28.69
CA LYS A 10 -21.64 24.21 28.58
C LYS A 10 -20.15 23.95 28.85
N THR A 11 -19.35 24.30 27.85
CA THR A 11 -17.91 24.15 27.73
C THR A 11 -17.15 25.19 28.57
N ASN A 12 -16.26 24.77 29.45
CA ASN A 12 -15.22 25.66 30.00
C ASN A 12 -13.86 24.94 30.14
N SER A 13 -13.32 24.53 29.00
CA SER A 13 -11.88 24.54 28.69
C SER A 13 -11.78 24.79 27.18
N LYS A 14 -11.37 25.99 26.76
CA LYS A 14 -11.32 26.36 25.33
C LYS A 14 -10.20 25.57 24.64
N LEU A 15 -10.51 24.38 24.12
CA LEU A 15 -9.69 23.73 23.11
C LEU A 15 -9.63 24.64 21.88
N ILE A 16 -8.46 24.73 21.24
CA ILE A 16 -8.23 25.49 20.01
C ILE A 16 -8.88 24.75 18.83
N CYS A 17 -8.84 23.41 18.85
CA CYS A 17 -9.48 22.53 17.89
C CYS A 17 -10.62 21.76 18.57
N SER A 18 -11.84 21.84 18.03
CA SER A 18 -12.94 21.02 18.56
C SER A 18 -12.72 19.54 18.23
N PRO A 19 -13.01 18.60 19.16
CA PRO A 19 -12.93 17.17 18.87
C PRO A 19 -13.97 16.82 17.81
N ARG A 20 -13.50 16.43 16.61
CA ARG A 20 -14.33 16.03 15.47
C ARG A 20 -13.60 14.94 14.68
N LEU A 21 -14.39 14.11 14.01
CA LEU A 21 -13.89 13.08 13.08
C LEU A 21 -13.18 13.72 11.87
N GLU A 22 -13.75 14.81 11.36
CA GLU A 22 -13.31 15.41 10.11
C GLU A 22 -12.38 16.61 10.33
N TRP A 23 -11.23 16.33 10.94
CA TRP A 23 -10.19 17.33 11.28
C TRP A 23 -9.65 18.12 10.06
N TYR A 24 -9.91 17.65 8.83
CA TYR A 24 -9.34 18.14 7.58
C TYR A 24 -10.19 19.16 6.81
N TYR A 25 -11.46 19.39 7.15
CA TYR A 25 -12.33 20.37 6.44
C TYR A 25 -12.01 21.83 6.77
N GLU A 26 -11.18 22.09 7.77
CA GLU A 26 -10.83 23.45 8.16
C GLU A 26 -9.60 23.99 7.41
N ASP A 27 -9.10 23.23 6.44
CA ASP A 27 -7.80 23.44 5.75
C ASP A 27 -7.99 23.73 4.24
N ASP A 28 -9.13 24.33 3.89
CA ASP A 28 -9.51 24.72 2.52
C ASP A 28 -8.75 25.94 1.98
N THR A 29 -7.81 26.48 2.74
CA THR A 29 -6.99 27.59 2.26
C THR A 29 -5.88 27.08 1.34
N ILE A 30 -6.17 27.04 0.05
CA ILE A 30 -5.19 26.87 -1.02
C ILE A 30 -4.45 28.22 -1.14
N PHE A 31 -3.19 28.28 -0.71
CA PHE A 31 -2.35 29.44 -0.93
C PHE A 31 -1.22 29.15 -1.93
N SER A 32 -1.09 30.04 -2.92
CA SER A 32 -0.02 30.04 -3.92
C SER A 32 0.95 31.18 -3.62
N GLY A 33 2.09 30.87 -2.98
CA GLY A 33 3.07 31.88 -2.57
C GLY A 33 4.51 31.37 -2.46
N GLU A 34 5.44 32.30 -2.20
CA GLU A 34 6.90 32.16 -2.33
C GLU A 34 7.56 31.29 -1.23
N LYS A 35 8.71 30.68 -1.57
CA LYS A 35 9.45 29.75 -0.69
C LYS A 35 10.08 30.50 0.50
N ILE A 36 9.70 30.12 1.72
CA ILE A 36 10.32 30.56 2.97
C ILE A 36 11.67 29.84 3.21
N GLU A 37 12.62 30.50 3.88
CA GLU A 37 13.92 29.92 4.29
C GLU A 37 13.78 28.70 5.20
N LYS A 38 14.67 27.71 5.02
CA LYS A 38 14.62 26.38 5.67
C LYS A 38 14.74 26.43 7.21
N GLU A 39 15.51 27.37 7.76
CA GLU A 39 15.76 27.43 9.21
C GLU A 39 14.54 27.96 9.98
N SER A 40 13.83 28.93 9.40
CA SER A 40 12.58 29.46 9.95
C SER A 40 11.47 28.39 9.95
N LEU A 41 11.45 27.53 8.94
CA LEU A 41 10.51 26.42 8.82
C LEU A 41 10.70 25.38 9.94
N GLU A 42 11.94 25.09 10.33
CA GLU A 42 12.22 24.14 11.41
C GLU A 42 11.78 24.68 12.77
N LYS A 43 12.02 25.96 13.05
CA LYS A 43 11.54 26.64 14.27
C LYS A 43 10.01 26.61 14.34
N LEU A 44 9.33 26.86 13.21
CA LEU A 44 7.87 26.80 13.12
C LEU A 44 7.32 25.37 13.29
N TYR A 45 7.99 24.38 12.73
CA TYR A 45 7.63 22.97 12.89
C TYR A 45 7.75 22.51 14.36
N ILE A 46 8.83 22.88 15.05
CA ILE A 46 9.00 22.58 16.48
C ILE A 46 7.88 23.23 17.30
N LYS A 47 7.57 24.50 17.00
CA LYS A 47 6.49 25.23 17.67
C LYS A 47 5.12 24.58 17.44
N ALA A 48 4.85 24.13 16.21
CA ALA A 48 3.60 23.49 15.84
C ALA A 48 3.40 22.14 16.56
N ASN A 49 4.44 21.31 16.64
CA ASN A 49 4.38 20.05 17.40
C ASN A 49 4.15 20.29 18.89
N ARG A 50 4.79 21.30 19.47
CA ARG A 50 4.54 21.67 20.87
C ARG A 50 3.09 22.08 21.10
N TYR A 51 2.47 22.80 20.16
CA TYR A 51 1.05 23.12 20.26
C TYR A 51 0.15 21.90 20.14
N LEU A 52 0.47 20.96 19.26
CA LEU A 52 -0.26 19.69 19.15
C LEU A 52 -0.19 18.88 20.47
N GLU A 53 0.98 18.81 21.09
CA GLU A 53 1.17 18.11 22.38
C GLU A 53 0.37 18.76 23.52
N LEU A 54 0.41 20.10 23.63
CA LEU A 54 -0.36 20.85 24.62
C LEU A 54 -1.87 20.69 24.40
N GLU A 55 -2.32 20.65 23.14
CA GLU A 55 -3.72 20.43 22.80
C GLU A 55 -4.18 19.02 23.17
N GLU A 56 -3.35 17.99 22.93
CA GLU A 56 -3.61 16.61 23.35
C GLU A 56 -3.68 16.49 24.89
N GLU A 57 -2.80 17.16 25.62
CA GLU A 57 -2.83 17.19 27.09
C GLU A 57 -4.08 17.90 27.62
N ALA A 58 -4.46 19.03 27.02
CA ALA A 58 -5.68 19.75 27.35
C ALA A 58 -6.92 18.87 27.10
N TYR A 59 -6.97 18.12 25.99
CA TYR A 59 -8.05 17.18 25.71
C TYR A 59 -8.15 16.07 26.78
N ASN A 60 -7.01 15.49 27.19
CA ASN A 60 -6.99 14.45 28.21
C ASN A 60 -7.41 14.94 29.60
N VAL A 61 -7.18 16.22 29.93
CA VAL A 61 -7.62 16.82 31.21
C VAL A 61 -9.08 17.30 31.12
N SER A 62 -9.52 17.71 29.94
CA SER A 62 -10.86 18.28 29.71
C SER A 62 -12.01 17.32 30.05
N THR A 63 -13.19 17.94 30.22
CA THR A 63 -14.47 17.27 30.51
C THR A 63 -15.10 16.58 29.31
N TYR A 64 -14.47 16.64 28.12
CA TYR A 64 -14.97 15.97 26.92
C TYR A 64 -14.97 14.44 27.06
N ILE A 65 -14.15 13.90 27.95
CA ILE A 65 -14.17 12.49 28.35
C ILE A 65 -14.61 12.44 29.81
N SER A 66 -15.67 11.69 30.11
CA SER A 66 -16.13 11.53 31.49
C SER A 66 -15.05 10.86 32.35
N SER A 67 -14.98 11.21 33.63
CA SER A 67 -14.01 10.58 34.55
C SER A 67 -14.21 9.07 34.65
N SER A 68 -15.45 8.61 34.57
CA SER A 68 -15.79 7.18 34.47
C SER A 68 -15.22 6.53 33.21
N ASP A 69 -15.32 7.18 32.05
CA ASP A 69 -14.78 6.63 30.79
C ASP A 69 -13.25 6.60 30.80
N LYS A 70 -12.59 7.58 31.41
CA LYS A 70 -11.12 7.57 31.62
C LYS A 70 -10.71 6.37 32.48
N HIS A 71 -11.34 6.18 33.63
CA HIS A 71 -11.06 5.04 34.50
C HIS A 71 -11.38 3.70 33.84
N PHE A 72 -12.48 3.63 33.09
CA PHE A 72 -12.85 2.43 32.33
C PHE A 72 -11.79 2.09 31.27
N PHE A 73 -11.35 3.10 30.50
CA PHE A 73 -10.28 2.95 29.52
C PHE A 73 -8.97 2.48 30.18
N GLU A 74 -8.56 3.09 31.30
CA GLU A 74 -7.37 2.68 32.05
C GLU A 74 -7.45 1.23 32.55
N ASN A 75 -8.62 0.81 33.02
CA ASN A 75 -8.85 -0.56 33.46
C ASN A 75 -8.72 -1.54 32.29
N ILE A 76 -9.31 -1.25 31.12
CA ILE A 76 -9.16 -2.08 29.92
C ILE A 76 -7.69 -2.15 29.49
N MET A 77 -6.96 -1.02 29.53
CA MET A 77 -5.54 -1.02 29.18
C MET A 77 -4.69 -1.89 30.11
N LYS A 78 -5.01 -1.92 31.42
CA LYS A 78 -4.30 -2.71 32.42
C LYS A 78 -4.65 -4.20 32.36
N SER A 79 -5.95 -4.55 32.46
CA SER A 79 -6.40 -5.94 32.66
C SER A 79 -7.25 -6.51 31.52
N GLY A 80 -7.60 -5.71 30.51
CA GLY A 80 -8.46 -6.14 29.40
C GLY A 80 -7.81 -7.17 28.47
N THR A 81 -8.63 -7.83 27.66
CA THR A 81 -8.12 -8.72 26.60
C THR A 81 -7.51 -7.90 25.46
N LEU A 82 -6.73 -8.56 24.60
CA LEU A 82 -6.15 -7.92 23.42
C LEU A 82 -7.20 -7.25 22.53
N SER A 83 -8.31 -7.95 22.26
CA SER A 83 -9.40 -7.44 21.42
C SER A 83 -10.04 -6.20 22.06
N ASP A 84 -10.23 -6.21 23.39
CA ASP A 84 -10.79 -5.08 24.11
C ASP A 84 -9.84 -3.89 24.09
N LYS A 85 -8.53 -4.11 24.24
CA LYS A 85 -7.51 -3.07 24.14
C LYS A 85 -7.51 -2.41 22.76
N ILE A 86 -7.52 -3.21 21.69
CA ILE A 86 -7.58 -2.69 20.32
C ILE A 86 -8.88 -1.91 20.09
N SER A 87 -10.02 -2.43 20.56
CA SER A 87 -11.33 -1.80 20.39
C SER A 87 -11.42 -0.46 21.14
N ALA A 88 -10.94 -0.42 22.38
CA ALA A 88 -10.90 0.80 23.18
C ALA A 88 -9.99 1.87 22.55
N LEU A 89 -8.81 1.47 22.04
CA LEU A 89 -7.91 2.38 21.32
C LEU A 89 -8.58 2.90 20.03
N THR A 90 -9.23 2.02 19.28
CA THR A 90 -9.92 2.36 18.02
C THR A 90 -11.02 3.37 18.26
N LEU A 91 -11.88 3.13 19.26
CA LEU A 91 -12.98 4.04 19.61
C LEU A 91 -12.47 5.42 20.00
N SER A 92 -11.44 5.48 20.85
CA SER A 92 -10.88 6.76 21.27
C SER A 92 -10.24 7.54 20.11
N ILE A 93 -9.64 6.85 19.13
CA ILE A 93 -9.11 7.49 17.92
C ILE A 93 -10.26 8.01 17.05
N GLN A 94 -11.37 7.28 16.96
CA GLN A 94 -12.54 7.69 16.17
C GLN A 94 -13.21 8.95 16.74
N GLU A 95 -13.33 9.07 18.07
CA GLU A 95 -13.91 10.28 18.69
C GLU A 95 -13.16 11.54 18.30
N SER A 96 -11.84 11.48 18.29
CA SER A 96 -11.00 12.61 17.94
C SER A 96 -9.58 12.16 17.53
N PRO A 97 -9.31 12.02 16.22
CA PRO A 97 -7.99 11.62 15.72
C PRO A 97 -6.88 12.59 16.12
N LEU A 98 -7.16 13.90 16.03
CA LEU A 98 -6.18 14.97 16.28
C LEU A 98 -5.60 14.93 17.71
N HIS A 99 -6.45 14.61 18.69
CA HIS A 99 -6.09 14.53 20.11
C HIS A 99 -5.67 13.12 20.58
N SER A 100 -5.49 12.16 19.65
CA SER A 100 -5.21 10.76 19.98
C SER A 100 -3.86 10.28 19.45
N SER A 101 -2.91 11.20 19.23
CA SER A 101 -1.59 10.90 18.66
C SER A 101 -0.82 9.85 19.46
N LYS A 102 -0.82 9.92 20.80
CA LYS A 102 -0.18 8.91 21.67
C LYS A 102 -0.86 7.54 21.56
N LYS A 103 -2.20 7.50 21.51
CA LYS A 103 -3.00 6.27 21.37
C LYS A 103 -2.77 5.62 20.00
N MET A 104 -2.67 6.41 18.93
CA MET A 104 -2.30 5.92 17.60
C MET A 104 -0.91 5.27 17.60
N ARG A 105 0.09 5.88 18.26
CA ARG A 105 1.42 5.26 18.41
C ARG A 105 1.37 3.96 19.20
N MET A 106 0.58 3.89 20.26
CA MET A 106 0.38 2.64 21.01
C MET A 106 -0.17 1.53 20.11
N LEU A 107 -1.21 1.82 19.33
CA LEU A 107 -1.82 0.85 18.41
C LEU A 107 -0.84 0.40 17.32
N LEU A 108 -0.04 1.33 16.76
CA LEU A 108 1.04 0.98 15.82
C LEU A 108 2.09 0.08 16.47
N ASN A 109 2.48 0.33 17.72
CA ASN A 109 3.44 -0.52 18.42
C ASN A 109 2.91 -1.94 18.66
N MET A 110 1.59 -2.13 18.81
CA MET A 110 0.97 -3.46 18.89
C MET A 110 1.13 -4.24 17.58
N THR A 111 1.14 -3.55 16.42
CA THR A 111 1.41 -4.21 15.12
C THR A 111 2.83 -4.75 14.98
N LYS A 112 3.79 -4.17 15.71
CA LYS A 112 5.22 -4.53 15.67
C LYS A 112 5.57 -5.64 16.68
N LYS A 113 4.60 -6.14 17.45
CA LYS A 113 4.83 -7.20 18.46
C LYS A 113 5.12 -8.55 17.81
N LYS A 114 5.86 -9.40 18.53
CA LYS A 114 6.21 -10.76 18.09
C LYS A 114 4.98 -11.68 17.97
N ASN A 115 3.92 -11.39 18.73
CA ASN A 115 2.69 -12.16 18.65
C ASN A 115 1.96 -11.86 17.34
N ARG A 116 1.92 -12.84 16.43
CA ARG A 116 1.32 -12.70 15.10
C ARG A 116 -0.17 -12.38 15.13
N THR A 117 -0.91 -12.96 16.09
CA THR A 117 -2.35 -12.74 16.23
C THR A 117 -2.65 -11.30 16.66
N GLU A 118 -1.86 -10.79 17.61
CA GLU A 118 -1.90 -9.41 18.04
C GLU A 118 -1.53 -8.45 16.92
N ALA A 119 -0.45 -8.75 16.19
CA ALA A 119 -0.02 -7.93 15.08
C ALA A 119 -1.10 -7.84 13.99
N ILE A 120 -1.68 -8.97 13.55
CA ILE A 120 -2.66 -8.97 12.46
C ILE A 120 -3.99 -8.30 12.85
N GLN A 121 -4.45 -8.47 14.09
CA GLN A 121 -5.67 -7.79 14.57
C GLN A 121 -5.45 -6.29 14.68
N SER A 122 -4.29 -5.86 15.18
CA SER A 122 -3.93 -4.44 15.28
C SER A 122 -3.80 -3.80 13.90
N VAL A 123 -3.20 -4.52 12.93
CA VAL A 123 -3.08 -4.06 11.54
C VAL A 123 -4.44 -3.91 10.89
N GLN A 124 -5.36 -4.84 11.15
CA GLN A 124 -6.74 -4.77 10.65
C GLN A 124 -7.46 -3.54 11.20
N ALA A 125 -7.39 -3.31 12.52
CA ALA A 125 -8.01 -2.14 13.16
C ALA A 125 -7.46 -0.82 12.59
N LEU A 126 -6.14 -0.72 12.36
CA LEU A 126 -5.55 0.47 11.72
C LEU A 126 -6.05 0.67 10.29
N LYS A 127 -6.13 -0.40 9.51
CA LYS A 127 -6.68 -0.34 8.14
C LYS A 127 -8.12 0.18 8.17
N ASP A 128 -8.96 -0.35 9.06
CA ASP A 128 -10.36 0.08 9.21
C ASP A 128 -10.46 1.56 9.64
N LEU A 129 -9.58 2.02 10.55
CA LEU A 129 -9.48 3.43 10.95
C LEU A 129 -9.09 4.35 9.79
N PHE A 130 -8.11 3.94 8.98
CA PHE A 130 -7.67 4.71 7.83
C PHE A 130 -8.77 4.85 6.77
N ILE A 131 -9.49 3.77 6.49
CA ILE A 131 -10.57 3.77 5.49
C ILE A 131 -11.77 4.58 5.97
N SER A 132 -12.19 4.36 7.23
CA SER A 132 -13.43 4.94 7.76
C SER A 132 -13.33 6.40 8.16
N THR A 133 -12.24 6.80 8.83
CA THR A 133 -12.28 7.99 9.69
C THR A 133 -11.06 8.90 9.53
N VAL A 134 -9.86 8.34 9.59
CA VAL A 134 -8.64 9.13 9.84
C VAL A 134 -8.14 9.82 8.56
N LEU A 135 -8.22 9.16 7.41
CA LEU A 135 -7.68 9.70 6.15
C LEU A 135 -8.71 10.55 5.39
N PRO A 136 -8.33 11.76 4.94
CA PRO A 136 -9.17 12.56 4.06
C PRO A 136 -9.29 11.94 2.66
N ASN A 137 -10.24 12.42 1.85
CA ASN A 137 -10.38 12.04 0.42
C ASN A 137 -9.32 12.69 -0.50
N ARG A 138 -8.29 13.32 0.08
CA ARG A 138 -7.15 13.94 -0.62
C ARG A 138 -5.84 13.36 -0.10
N LYS A 139 -4.77 13.49 -0.89
CA LYS A 139 -3.42 13.09 -0.44
C LYS A 139 -2.96 13.96 0.73
N LEU A 140 -2.31 13.34 1.71
CA LEU A 140 -1.70 14.05 2.85
C LEU A 140 -0.50 14.86 2.35
N LYS A 141 -0.23 15.99 2.98
CA LYS A 141 0.91 16.87 2.66
C LYS A 141 1.90 16.88 3.83
N TYR A 142 3.18 16.93 3.50
CA TYR A 142 4.20 17.19 4.52
C TYR A 142 4.09 18.64 5.00
N PHE A 143 4.52 18.91 6.23
CA PHE A 143 4.54 20.27 6.79
C PHE A 143 5.28 21.26 5.87
N LYS A 144 6.38 20.80 5.26
CA LYS A 144 7.20 21.57 4.33
C LYS A 144 6.48 21.99 3.04
N GLN A 145 5.43 21.26 2.64
CA GLN A 145 4.67 21.50 1.40
C GLN A 145 3.52 22.49 1.60
N LYS A 146 3.09 22.71 2.84
CA LYS A 146 1.99 23.62 3.20
C LYS A 146 2.45 25.06 3.44
N PHE A 147 3.74 25.27 3.67
CA PHE A 147 4.31 26.53 4.13
C PHE A 147 4.69 27.49 2.99
N LEU A 148 3.77 27.70 2.05
CA LEU A 148 3.99 28.59 0.90
C LEU A 148 3.39 29.99 1.09
N ASP A 149 2.69 30.27 2.18
CA ASP A 149 2.17 31.61 2.40
C ASP A 149 1.79 31.80 3.85
N SER A 150 2.20 32.91 4.45
CA SER A 150 1.49 33.48 5.60
C SER A 150 2.23 34.67 6.22
N LYS A 151 1.66 35.85 5.97
CA LYS A 151 1.80 36.97 6.90
C LYS A 151 0.90 36.80 8.14
N ASN A 152 -0.04 35.84 8.16
CA ASN A 152 -0.94 35.56 9.29
C ASN A 152 -1.22 34.05 9.43
N ILE A 153 -0.40 33.31 10.21
CA ILE A 153 -0.68 31.92 10.57
C ILE A 153 -1.44 31.87 11.89
N THR A 154 -2.60 31.20 11.90
CA THR A 154 -3.35 30.96 13.12
C THR A 154 -2.76 29.76 13.88
N LYS A 155 -2.77 29.80 15.23
CA LYS A 155 -2.33 28.67 16.07
C LYS A 155 -3.04 27.35 15.71
N LYS A 156 -4.31 27.44 15.32
CA LYS A 156 -5.15 26.32 14.89
C LYS A 156 -4.64 25.63 13.63
N GLU A 157 -4.27 26.40 12.61
CA GLU A 157 -3.72 25.89 11.35
C GLU A 157 -2.38 25.18 11.57
N LEU A 158 -1.52 25.72 12.45
CA LEU A 158 -0.27 25.06 12.83
C LEU A 158 -0.51 23.67 13.44
N ILE A 159 -1.51 23.52 14.30
CA ILE A 159 -1.85 22.24 14.93
C ILE A 159 -2.33 21.24 13.87
N ILE A 160 -3.22 21.66 12.97
CA ILE A 160 -3.73 20.81 11.87
C ILE A 160 -2.59 20.37 10.95
N TRP A 161 -1.69 21.29 10.56
CA TRP A 161 -0.54 20.97 9.72
C TRP A 161 0.47 20.04 10.40
N ALA A 162 0.70 20.23 11.70
CA ALA A 162 1.54 19.32 12.49
C ALA A 162 0.92 17.91 12.56
N PHE A 163 -0.40 17.83 12.77
CA PHE A 163 -1.11 16.56 12.78
C PHE A 163 -1.09 15.88 11.39
N GLU A 164 -1.29 16.62 10.31
CA GLU A 164 -1.22 16.09 8.94
C GLU A 164 0.16 15.50 8.62
N ASP A 165 1.23 16.20 9.01
CA ASP A 165 2.61 15.73 8.85
C ASP A 165 2.88 14.47 9.70
N PHE A 166 2.43 14.47 10.96
CA PHE A 166 2.48 13.30 11.83
C PHE A 166 1.75 12.11 11.21
N LEU A 167 0.53 12.31 10.72
CA LEU A 167 -0.29 11.26 10.12
C LEU A 167 0.34 10.69 8.86
N LYS A 168 0.98 11.54 8.04
CA LYS A 168 1.70 11.10 6.84
C LYS A 168 2.91 10.23 7.18
N LYS A 169 3.67 10.61 8.20
CA LYS A 169 4.80 9.79 8.73
C LYS A 169 4.30 8.49 9.35
N TYR A 170 3.23 8.58 10.13
CA TYR A 170 2.57 7.44 10.76
C TYR A 170 2.08 6.41 9.73
N TYR A 171 1.46 6.87 8.64
CA TYR A 171 1.04 6.00 7.54
C TYR A 171 2.23 5.34 6.85
N PHE A 172 3.34 6.07 6.66
CA PHE A 172 4.56 5.50 6.10
C PHE A 172 5.14 4.39 6.98
N GLU A 173 5.23 4.58 8.30
CA GLU A 173 5.64 3.52 9.24
C GLU A 173 4.70 2.30 9.19
N TYR A 174 3.40 2.53 9.01
CA TYR A 174 2.43 1.45 8.85
C TYR A 174 2.70 0.64 7.56
N LEU A 175 3.10 1.28 6.46
CA LEU A 175 3.50 0.57 5.24
C LEU A 175 4.73 -0.31 5.45
N GLU A 176 5.71 0.14 6.24
CA GLU A 176 6.89 -0.69 6.59
C GLU A 176 6.48 -1.94 7.37
N VAL A 177 5.49 -1.82 8.26
CA VAL A 177 4.91 -2.98 8.97
C VAL A 177 4.25 -3.94 7.99
N LEU A 178 3.44 -3.44 7.04
CA LEU A 178 2.82 -4.28 6.01
C LEU A 178 3.88 -5.00 5.15
N GLU A 179 4.93 -4.30 4.75
CA GLU A 179 6.04 -4.89 3.99
C GLU A 179 6.71 -6.04 4.74
N ASN A 180 6.93 -5.87 6.05
CA ASN A 180 7.51 -6.92 6.88
C ASN A 180 6.56 -8.14 7.01
N LEU A 181 5.26 -7.92 7.20
CA LEU A 181 4.28 -9.01 7.28
C LEU A 181 4.10 -9.74 5.95
N LEU A 182 4.30 -9.07 4.82
CA LEU A 182 4.32 -9.70 3.50
C LEU A 182 5.49 -10.67 3.29
N LYS A 183 6.51 -10.63 4.15
CA LYS A 183 7.67 -11.54 4.14
C LYS A 183 7.53 -12.69 5.15
N ASP A 184 6.45 -12.73 5.95
CA ASP A 184 6.26 -13.79 6.96
C ASP A 184 6.13 -15.17 6.28
N PRO A 185 6.69 -16.26 6.86
CA PRO A 185 6.62 -17.60 6.30
C PRO A 185 5.19 -18.14 6.12
N LEU A 186 4.22 -17.69 6.92
CA LEU A 186 2.84 -18.15 6.86
C LEU A 186 2.08 -17.51 5.69
N SER A 187 1.69 -18.34 4.72
CA SER A 187 0.93 -17.91 3.54
C SER A 187 -0.41 -17.26 3.88
N PHE A 188 -1.08 -17.74 4.92
CA PHE A 188 -2.34 -17.18 5.41
C PHE A 188 -2.21 -15.70 5.82
N LEU A 189 -1.13 -15.34 6.52
CA LEU A 189 -0.88 -13.95 6.92
C LEU A 189 -0.63 -13.08 5.70
N ARG A 190 0.20 -13.55 4.76
CA ARG A 190 0.48 -12.84 3.51
C ARG A 190 -0.79 -12.58 2.70
N ILE A 191 -1.70 -13.56 2.60
CA ILE A 191 -3.01 -13.41 1.93
C ILE A 191 -3.87 -12.32 2.58
N ARG A 192 -3.93 -12.27 3.91
CA ARG A 192 -4.66 -11.22 4.64
C ARG A 192 -4.07 -9.85 4.37
N VAL A 193 -2.75 -9.71 4.46
CA VAL A 193 -2.06 -8.43 4.23
C VAL A 193 -2.20 -7.96 2.78
N VAL A 194 -2.13 -8.86 1.79
CA VAL A 194 -2.45 -8.56 0.38
C VAL A 194 -3.87 -8.00 0.25
N THR A 195 -4.83 -8.55 0.99
CA THR A 195 -6.22 -8.07 0.98
C THR A 195 -6.33 -6.68 1.61
N TYR A 196 -5.62 -6.43 2.72
CA TYR A 196 -5.60 -5.10 3.36
C TYR A 196 -4.98 -4.03 2.46
N ILE A 197 -3.87 -4.33 1.78
CA ILE A 197 -3.25 -3.41 0.82
C ILE A 197 -4.22 -3.10 -0.32
N PHE A 198 -4.90 -4.12 -0.86
CA PHE A 198 -5.92 -3.93 -1.89
C PHE A 198 -7.05 -3.01 -1.44
N GLU A 199 -7.62 -3.22 -0.25
CA GLU A 199 -8.68 -2.38 0.31
C GLU A 199 -8.22 -0.93 0.51
N LEU A 200 -6.98 -0.73 1.00
CA LEU A 200 -6.40 0.61 1.13
C LEU A 200 -6.27 1.33 -0.21
N ILE A 201 -5.71 0.69 -1.24
CA ILE A 201 -5.60 1.32 -2.58
C ILE A 201 -6.99 1.61 -3.15
N LYS A 202 -7.95 0.69 -2.96
CA LYS A 202 -9.30 0.81 -3.50
C LYS A 202 -10.05 2.00 -2.91
N ASP A 203 -10.02 2.17 -1.60
CA ASP A 203 -10.87 3.16 -0.92
C ASP A 203 -10.12 4.47 -0.61
N LYS A 204 -8.83 4.40 -0.22
CA LYS A 204 -8.00 5.55 0.19
C LYS A 204 -6.56 5.42 -0.32
N PRO A 205 -6.27 5.80 -1.58
CA PRO A 205 -4.95 5.63 -2.22
C PRO A 205 -3.86 6.62 -1.72
N GLU A 206 -3.67 6.76 -0.41
CA GLU A 206 -2.52 7.46 0.17
C GLU A 206 -1.25 6.63 -0.04
N GLN A 207 -0.15 7.26 -0.51
CA GLN A 207 1.09 6.55 -0.89
C GLN A 207 0.87 5.42 -1.94
N GLU A 208 -0.06 5.64 -2.88
CA GLU A 208 -0.47 4.71 -3.94
C GLU A 208 0.69 3.95 -4.60
N GLN A 209 1.77 4.63 -4.99
CA GLN A 209 2.92 4.00 -5.65
C GLN A 209 3.59 2.93 -4.77
N ASN A 210 3.74 3.20 -3.47
CA ASN A 210 4.33 2.25 -2.53
C ASN A 210 3.41 1.06 -2.29
N LEU A 211 2.11 1.31 -2.08
CA LEU A 211 1.11 0.26 -1.92
C LEU A 211 1.03 -0.65 -3.16
N LEU A 212 0.98 -0.04 -4.35
CA LEU A 212 0.92 -0.77 -5.61
C LEU A 212 2.18 -1.61 -5.83
N ARG A 213 3.36 -1.04 -5.54
CA ARG A 213 4.63 -1.79 -5.56
C ARG A 213 4.59 -2.98 -4.61
N LEU A 214 4.12 -2.81 -3.37
CA LEU A 214 3.98 -3.91 -2.41
C LEU A 214 3.04 -5.00 -2.92
N LEU A 215 1.88 -4.61 -3.47
CA LEU A 215 0.89 -5.53 -4.03
C LEU A 215 1.45 -6.30 -5.23
N VAL A 216 1.97 -5.59 -6.25
CA VAL A 216 2.48 -6.19 -7.49
C VAL A 216 3.64 -7.14 -7.22
N ASN A 217 4.56 -6.80 -6.30
CA ASN A 217 5.66 -7.70 -5.92
C ASN A 217 5.16 -9.06 -5.39
N LYS A 218 3.94 -9.16 -4.86
CA LYS A 218 3.36 -10.43 -4.39
C LYS A 218 2.85 -11.35 -5.50
N LEU A 219 2.83 -10.91 -6.76
CA LEU A 219 2.68 -11.82 -7.91
C LEU A 219 3.83 -12.84 -7.99
N GLY A 220 4.99 -12.49 -7.42
CA GLY A 220 6.16 -13.37 -7.33
C GLY A 220 6.29 -14.16 -6.02
N ASP A 221 5.22 -14.29 -5.23
CA ASP A 221 5.26 -15.11 -4.02
C ASP A 221 5.57 -16.59 -4.34
N SER A 222 6.26 -17.28 -3.44
CA SER A 222 6.54 -18.71 -3.59
C SER A 222 5.27 -19.57 -3.53
N GLU A 223 4.26 -19.11 -2.80
CA GLU A 223 2.99 -19.79 -2.63
C GLU A 223 1.98 -19.36 -3.71
N LYS A 224 1.59 -20.31 -4.55
CA LYS A 224 0.65 -20.10 -5.67
C LYS A 224 -0.66 -19.44 -5.23
N LYS A 225 -1.16 -19.76 -4.03
CA LYS A 225 -2.40 -19.18 -3.47
C LYS A 225 -2.25 -17.68 -3.22
N VAL A 226 -1.09 -17.23 -2.76
CA VAL A 226 -0.81 -15.80 -2.52
C VAL A 226 -0.70 -15.06 -3.85
N ALA A 227 0.04 -15.60 -4.82
CA ALA A 227 0.17 -15.02 -6.16
C ALA A 227 -1.18 -14.93 -6.89
N SER A 228 -1.99 -15.99 -6.82
CA SER A 228 -3.35 -16.03 -7.38
C SER A 228 -4.27 -15.00 -6.72
N LYS A 229 -4.25 -14.89 -5.38
CA LYS A 229 -5.03 -13.87 -4.66
C LYS A 229 -4.59 -12.46 -5.04
N THR A 230 -3.29 -12.24 -5.21
CA THR A 230 -2.74 -10.95 -5.63
C THR A 230 -3.23 -10.58 -7.03
N SER A 231 -3.16 -11.52 -7.98
CA SER A 231 -3.70 -11.37 -9.33
C SER A 231 -5.19 -10.99 -9.29
N TYR A 232 -5.99 -11.71 -8.51
CA TYR A 232 -7.41 -11.39 -8.31
C TYR A 232 -7.62 -9.97 -7.79
N CYS A 233 -6.90 -9.56 -6.74
CA CYS A 233 -7.01 -8.21 -6.18
C CYS A 233 -6.66 -7.12 -7.20
N ILE A 234 -5.60 -7.33 -8.00
CA ILE A 234 -5.21 -6.39 -9.06
C ILE A 234 -6.32 -6.25 -10.11
N LEU A 235 -6.91 -7.37 -10.56
CA LEU A 235 -7.99 -7.34 -11.54
C LEU A 235 -9.23 -6.61 -11.00
N GLN A 236 -9.60 -6.86 -9.74
CA GLN A 236 -10.69 -6.13 -9.07
C GLN A 236 -10.40 -4.62 -8.95
N LEU A 237 -9.13 -4.25 -8.71
CA LEU A 237 -8.72 -2.86 -8.65
C LEU A 237 -8.88 -2.18 -10.03
N THR A 238 -8.44 -2.83 -11.12
CA THR A 238 -8.61 -2.30 -12.48
C THR A 238 -10.06 -2.17 -12.92
N ALA A 239 -10.95 -3.00 -12.38
CA ALA A 239 -12.39 -2.93 -12.63
C ALA A 239 -13.04 -1.77 -11.85
N THR A 240 -12.63 -1.56 -10.60
CA THR A 240 -13.14 -0.47 -9.75
C THR A 240 -12.62 0.89 -10.23
N HIS A 241 -11.34 0.97 -10.60
CA HIS A 241 -10.64 2.20 -10.99
C HIS A 241 -10.00 2.08 -12.38
N PRO A 242 -10.76 2.21 -13.47
CA PRO A 242 -10.24 2.05 -14.83
C PRO A 242 -9.11 3.02 -15.21
N ALA A 243 -9.10 4.23 -14.62
CA ALA A 243 -8.05 5.23 -14.85
C ALA A 243 -6.66 4.79 -14.33
N MET A 244 -6.60 3.84 -13.39
CA MET A 244 -5.35 3.35 -12.80
C MET A 244 -4.68 2.25 -13.64
N LYS A 245 -5.34 1.76 -14.70
CA LYS A 245 -4.86 0.60 -15.50
C LYS A 245 -3.43 0.79 -16.00
N GLU A 246 -3.12 1.95 -16.56
CA GLU A 246 -1.79 2.23 -17.11
C GLU A 246 -0.69 2.17 -16.03
N VAL A 247 -0.95 2.75 -14.86
CA VAL A 247 -0.02 2.77 -13.73
C VAL A 247 0.22 1.34 -13.21
N ILE A 248 -0.84 0.53 -13.11
CA ILE A 248 -0.76 -0.88 -12.71
C ILE A 248 0.05 -1.69 -13.71
N ILE A 249 -0.20 -1.52 -15.01
CA ILE A 249 0.53 -2.22 -16.07
C ILE A 249 2.01 -1.84 -16.04
N SER A 250 2.33 -0.55 -15.85
CA SER A 250 3.71 -0.08 -15.73
C SER A 250 4.43 -0.69 -14.52
N GLU A 251 3.76 -0.83 -13.37
CA GLU A 251 4.38 -1.47 -12.21
C GLU A 251 4.58 -2.98 -12.41
N ILE A 252 3.65 -3.66 -13.10
CA ILE A 252 3.81 -5.07 -13.49
C ILE A 252 4.95 -5.23 -14.51
N GLU A 253 5.09 -4.31 -15.46
CA GLU A 253 6.20 -4.28 -16.42
C GLU A 253 7.56 -4.22 -15.68
N LYS A 254 7.71 -3.31 -14.71
CA LYS A 254 8.93 -3.23 -13.89
C LYS A 254 9.24 -4.54 -13.18
N LEU A 255 8.21 -5.23 -12.67
CA LEU A 255 8.39 -6.56 -12.08
C LEU A 255 8.81 -7.59 -13.14
N LEU A 256 8.22 -7.58 -14.34
CA LEU A 256 8.49 -8.54 -15.41
C LEU A 256 9.93 -8.45 -15.94
N PHE A 257 10.46 -7.23 -16.07
CA PHE A 257 11.78 -6.99 -16.66
C PHE A 257 12.95 -6.93 -15.68
N ARG A 258 12.70 -6.98 -14.35
CA ARG A 258 13.78 -7.02 -13.34
C ARG A 258 14.68 -8.25 -13.53
N SER A 259 15.99 -8.06 -13.29
CA SER A 259 17.06 -9.00 -13.63
C SER A 259 17.06 -10.35 -12.88
N SER A 260 16.37 -10.44 -11.74
CA SER A 260 16.36 -11.61 -10.85
C SER A 260 14.97 -12.19 -10.57
N VAL A 261 14.04 -11.98 -11.50
CA VAL A 261 12.63 -12.36 -11.30
C VAL A 261 12.44 -13.84 -11.60
N SER A 262 11.75 -14.56 -10.71
CA SER A 262 11.45 -15.97 -10.91
C SER A 262 10.52 -16.17 -12.12
N GLN A 263 10.68 -17.29 -12.84
CA GLN A 263 9.75 -17.65 -13.92
C GLN A 263 8.29 -17.74 -13.43
N HIS A 264 8.11 -18.10 -12.15
CA HIS A 264 6.81 -18.09 -11.49
C HIS A 264 6.18 -16.68 -11.47
N ALA A 265 6.95 -15.68 -11.04
CA ALA A 265 6.51 -14.29 -11.02
C ALA A 265 6.23 -13.77 -12.44
N GLN A 266 7.05 -14.14 -13.42
CA GLN A 266 6.83 -13.81 -14.83
C GLN A 266 5.51 -14.41 -15.34
N TYR A 267 5.24 -15.67 -15.02
CA TYR A 267 4.00 -16.36 -15.41
C TYR A 267 2.76 -15.70 -14.83
N TYR A 268 2.73 -15.41 -13.53
CA TYR A 268 1.60 -14.71 -12.91
C TYR A 268 1.45 -13.27 -13.41
N SER A 269 2.55 -12.58 -13.72
CA SER A 269 2.50 -11.24 -14.31
C SER A 269 1.82 -11.27 -15.68
N ILE A 270 2.26 -12.16 -16.58
CA ILE A 270 1.67 -12.30 -17.92
C ILE A 270 0.20 -12.71 -17.85
N ILE A 271 -0.15 -13.68 -17.01
CA ILE A 271 -1.56 -14.10 -16.87
C ILE A 271 -2.43 -12.97 -16.33
N THR A 272 -1.94 -12.22 -15.36
CA THR A 272 -2.69 -11.08 -14.81
C THR A 272 -2.92 -10.03 -15.91
N LEU A 273 -1.90 -9.70 -16.69
CA LEU A 273 -2.03 -8.79 -17.84
C LEU A 273 -3.05 -9.31 -18.87
N ASN A 274 -2.98 -10.60 -19.21
CA ASN A 274 -3.91 -11.22 -20.17
C ASN A 274 -5.36 -11.17 -19.70
N GLN A 275 -5.60 -11.24 -18.39
CA GLN A 275 -6.94 -11.23 -17.81
C GLN A 275 -7.54 -9.82 -17.70
N MET A 276 -6.74 -8.76 -17.89
CA MET A 276 -7.25 -7.38 -17.82
C MET A 276 -8.34 -7.14 -18.86
N VAL A 277 -9.43 -6.51 -18.40
CA VAL A 277 -10.56 -6.14 -19.27
C VAL A 277 -10.16 -4.93 -20.10
N LEU A 278 -10.15 -5.09 -21.42
CA LEU A 278 -9.87 -4.05 -22.39
C LEU A 278 -11.17 -3.49 -22.96
N SER A 279 -11.13 -2.22 -23.36
CA SER A 279 -12.23 -1.53 -24.03
C SER A 279 -11.66 -0.80 -25.24
N ARG A 280 -12.47 -0.66 -26.30
CA ARG A 280 -12.10 0.14 -27.48
C ARG A 280 -11.80 1.61 -27.15
N LYS A 281 -12.39 2.13 -26.06
CA LYS A 281 -12.10 3.49 -25.58
C LYS A 281 -10.67 3.68 -25.04
N THR A 282 -9.98 2.58 -24.74
CA THR A 282 -8.64 2.59 -24.16
C THR A 282 -7.66 1.87 -25.08
N ALA A 283 -7.63 2.24 -26.37
CA ALA A 283 -6.74 1.65 -27.37
C ALA A 283 -5.26 1.78 -26.96
N ASN A 284 -4.87 2.89 -26.33
CA ASN A 284 -3.52 3.12 -25.80
C ASN A 284 -3.07 2.00 -24.83
N VAL A 285 -3.97 1.52 -23.97
CA VAL A 285 -3.69 0.45 -23.01
C VAL A 285 -3.44 -0.87 -23.75
N ALA A 286 -4.22 -1.15 -24.80
CA ALA A 286 -4.03 -2.34 -25.63
C ALA A 286 -2.69 -2.28 -26.39
N ASN A 287 -2.34 -1.14 -26.98
CA ASN A 287 -1.06 -0.90 -27.64
C ASN A 287 0.12 -1.10 -26.66
N TYR A 288 0.01 -0.57 -25.45
CA TYR A 288 1.04 -0.72 -24.42
C TYR A 288 1.22 -2.20 -24.00
N LEU A 289 0.14 -2.95 -23.83
CA LEU A 289 0.21 -4.38 -23.55
C LEU A 289 0.89 -5.17 -24.67
N ILE A 290 0.53 -4.90 -25.93
CA ILE A 290 1.16 -5.51 -27.11
C ILE A 290 2.68 -5.27 -27.11
N ASN A 291 3.11 -4.03 -26.84
CA ASN A 291 4.52 -3.69 -26.74
C ASN A 291 5.23 -4.49 -25.64
N ILE A 292 4.63 -4.59 -24.45
CA ILE A 292 5.17 -5.40 -23.35
C ILE A 292 5.29 -6.87 -23.76
N TYR A 293 4.27 -7.42 -24.41
CA TYR A 293 4.26 -8.81 -24.88
C TYR A 293 5.37 -9.08 -25.89
N PHE A 294 5.57 -8.20 -26.88
CA PHE A 294 6.67 -8.34 -27.86
C PHE A 294 8.05 -8.18 -27.23
N LEU A 295 8.25 -7.19 -26.36
CA LEU A 295 9.51 -7.00 -25.63
C LEU A 295 9.84 -8.22 -24.77
N PHE A 296 8.83 -8.81 -24.11
CA PHE A 296 9.05 -9.98 -23.28
C PHE A 296 9.26 -11.25 -24.12
N PHE A 297 8.55 -11.41 -25.24
CA PHE A 297 8.77 -12.49 -26.20
C PHE A 297 10.21 -12.48 -26.76
N THR A 298 10.68 -11.33 -27.23
CA THR A 298 12.05 -11.20 -27.75
C THR A 298 13.10 -11.49 -26.69
N LYS A 299 12.85 -11.10 -25.43
CA LYS A 299 13.70 -11.48 -24.27
C LYS A 299 13.75 -13.00 -24.07
N LEU A 300 12.61 -13.70 -24.12
CA LEU A 300 12.56 -15.16 -23.97
C LEU A 300 13.26 -15.89 -25.12
N VAL A 301 13.07 -15.44 -26.37
CA VAL A 301 13.72 -16.04 -27.55
C VAL A 301 15.24 -15.86 -27.47
N LYS A 302 15.74 -14.67 -27.14
CA LYS A 302 17.18 -14.41 -26.96
C LYS A 302 17.76 -15.27 -25.83
N ALA A 303 17.04 -15.44 -24.74
CA ALA A 303 17.46 -16.31 -23.64
C ALA A 303 17.59 -17.77 -24.10
N SER A 304 16.60 -18.29 -24.85
CA SER A 304 16.65 -19.66 -25.39
C SER A 304 17.85 -19.87 -26.32
N GLN A 305 18.08 -18.96 -27.27
CA GLN A 305 19.20 -19.05 -28.21
C GLN A 305 20.57 -19.04 -27.50
N ASN A 306 20.72 -18.20 -26.47
CA ASN A 306 21.94 -18.18 -25.67
C ASN A 306 22.18 -19.50 -24.91
N THR A 307 21.11 -20.12 -24.39
CA THR A 307 21.24 -21.44 -23.73
C THR A 307 21.62 -22.56 -24.70
N ASP A 308 21.08 -22.54 -25.93
CA ASP A 308 21.42 -23.54 -26.95
C ASP A 308 22.87 -23.37 -27.45
N ASN A 309 23.35 -22.14 -27.59
CA ASN A 309 24.74 -21.85 -27.93
C ASN A 309 25.71 -22.29 -26.82
N LEU A 310 25.38 -22.04 -25.56
CA LEU A 310 26.17 -22.51 -24.41
C LEU A 310 26.21 -24.04 -24.31
N LYS A 311 25.12 -24.74 -24.69
CA LYS A 311 25.08 -26.21 -24.75
C LYS A 311 25.97 -26.75 -25.88
N LYS A 312 25.96 -26.12 -27.06
CA LYS A 312 26.85 -26.47 -28.18
C LYS A 312 28.34 -26.26 -27.85
N LEU A 313 28.66 -25.20 -27.10
CA LEU A 313 30.03 -24.93 -26.62
C LEU A 313 30.51 -25.94 -25.57
N LYS A 314 29.61 -26.47 -24.73
CA LYS A 314 29.93 -27.51 -23.73
C LYS A 314 30.01 -28.92 -24.34
N SER A 315 29.19 -29.23 -25.35
CA SER A 315 29.25 -30.52 -26.05
C SER A 315 30.54 -30.72 -26.85
N GLN A 316 31.28 -29.67 -27.16
CA GLN A 316 32.60 -29.75 -27.81
C GLN A 316 33.78 -29.99 -26.84
N LYS A 317 33.57 -29.95 -25.51
CA LYS A 317 34.69 -29.99 -24.53
C LYS A 317 34.64 -31.11 -23.49
N VAL A 318 33.77 -32.11 -23.58
CA VAL A 318 33.73 -33.19 -22.58
C VAL A 318 33.67 -34.57 -23.24
N PHE A 319 34.85 -35.10 -23.50
CA PHE A 319 35.11 -36.54 -23.64
C PHE A 319 36.04 -36.91 -22.48
N GLN A 320 35.46 -37.22 -21.31
CA GLN A 320 36.14 -37.97 -20.24
C GLN A 320 35.09 -38.50 -19.25
N GLU A 321 35.18 -39.80 -19.02
CA GLU A 321 34.20 -40.64 -18.36
C GLU A 321 34.14 -40.48 -16.83
N THR A 322 33.04 -41.03 -16.28
CA THR A 322 32.84 -41.62 -14.94
C THR A 322 32.08 -40.80 -13.86
N LYS A 323 31.12 -41.52 -13.26
CA LYS A 323 30.23 -41.22 -12.11
C LYS A 323 28.96 -40.39 -12.40
N TYR A 324 27.98 -41.07 -12.99
CA TYR A 324 26.56 -40.71 -12.95
C TYR A 324 26.07 -40.61 -11.50
N ASN A 325 25.96 -39.39 -11.00
CA ASN A 325 25.45 -39.08 -9.67
C ASN A 325 24.16 -38.26 -9.79
N THR A 326 23.22 -38.49 -8.88
CA THR A 326 21.88 -37.92 -8.65
C THR A 326 21.70 -36.41 -8.93
N LYS A 327 22.78 -35.64 -9.02
CA LYS A 327 22.80 -34.23 -9.46
C LYS A 327 22.46 -34.03 -10.94
N GLN A 328 22.79 -34.97 -11.84
CA GLN A 328 22.43 -34.87 -13.26
C GLN A 328 20.91 -35.04 -13.46
N LEU A 329 20.30 -36.04 -12.82
CA LEU A 329 18.84 -36.26 -12.87
C LEU A 329 18.03 -35.06 -12.36
N ASN A 330 18.47 -34.42 -11.27
CA ASN A 330 17.83 -33.20 -10.76
C ASN A 330 18.00 -32.01 -11.70
N ASN A 331 19.15 -31.89 -12.39
CA ASN A 331 19.39 -30.86 -13.39
C ASN A 331 18.59 -31.10 -14.68
N ASP A 332 18.38 -32.35 -15.07
CA ASP A 332 17.60 -32.69 -16.25
C ASP A 332 16.10 -32.46 -15.98
N ALA A 333 15.60 -32.85 -14.79
CA ALA A 333 14.24 -32.57 -14.37
C ALA A 333 13.94 -31.07 -14.23
N SER A 334 14.87 -30.27 -13.68
CA SER A 334 14.72 -28.81 -13.60
C SER A 334 14.76 -28.15 -14.99
N ASN A 335 15.64 -28.61 -15.90
CA ASN A 335 15.68 -28.14 -17.28
C ASN A 335 14.38 -28.45 -18.04
N ILE A 336 13.77 -29.62 -17.83
CA ILE A 336 12.48 -29.98 -18.44
C ILE A 336 11.37 -29.06 -17.90
N TYR A 337 11.32 -28.87 -16.59
CA TYR A 337 10.34 -27.99 -15.95
C TYR A 337 10.46 -26.52 -16.42
N GLU A 338 11.67 -26.00 -16.54
CA GLU A 338 11.90 -24.66 -17.08
C GLU A 338 11.47 -24.52 -18.54
N LYS A 339 11.73 -25.54 -19.38
CA LYS A 339 11.26 -25.56 -20.77
C LYS A 339 9.74 -25.59 -20.85
N GLU A 340 9.06 -26.35 -20.01
CA GLU A 340 7.60 -26.38 -19.94
C GLU A 340 7.00 -25.04 -19.47
N ILE A 341 7.62 -24.38 -18.51
CA ILE A 341 7.16 -23.04 -18.10
C ILE A 341 7.36 -22.05 -19.23
N ASN A 342 8.50 -22.10 -19.92
CA ASN A 342 8.79 -21.22 -21.05
C ASN A 342 7.81 -21.44 -22.21
N SER A 343 7.43 -22.69 -22.51
CA SER A 343 6.42 -22.96 -23.55
C SER A 343 5.05 -22.44 -23.14
N LYS A 344 4.64 -22.63 -21.87
CA LYS A 344 3.39 -22.05 -21.32
C LYS A 344 3.41 -20.52 -21.34
N LEU A 345 4.55 -19.90 -21.05
CA LEU A 345 4.74 -18.45 -21.14
C LEU A 345 4.58 -17.95 -22.57
N ILE A 346 5.21 -18.62 -23.54
CA ILE A 346 5.07 -18.26 -24.97
C ILE A 346 3.61 -18.37 -25.41
N LEU A 347 2.91 -19.44 -25.06
CA LEU A 347 1.49 -19.61 -25.36
C LEU A 347 0.64 -18.51 -24.71
N ALA A 348 0.93 -18.16 -23.45
CA ALA A 348 0.24 -17.08 -22.76
C ALA A 348 0.48 -15.73 -23.44
N ILE A 349 1.70 -15.45 -23.89
CA ILE A 349 2.03 -14.21 -24.62
C ILE A 349 1.25 -14.14 -25.94
N ILE A 350 1.25 -15.22 -26.73
CA ILE A 350 0.50 -15.27 -28.01
C ILE A 350 -1.00 -15.03 -27.77
N SER A 351 -1.55 -15.67 -26.73
CA SER A 351 -2.94 -15.45 -26.33
C SER A 351 -3.21 -13.99 -25.94
N GLY A 352 -2.28 -13.37 -25.20
CA GLY A 352 -2.35 -11.96 -24.80
C GLY A 352 -2.32 -11.00 -25.99
N ILE A 353 -1.43 -11.24 -26.95
CA ILE A 353 -1.32 -10.46 -28.19
C ILE A 353 -2.63 -10.54 -28.98
N ASN A 354 -3.14 -11.75 -29.25
CA ASN A 354 -4.38 -11.94 -30.01
C ASN A 354 -5.58 -11.24 -29.35
N ARG A 355 -5.65 -11.28 -28.01
CA ARG A 355 -6.71 -10.61 -27.25
C ARG A 355 -6.57 -9.08 -27.31
N ALA A 356 -5.36 -8.55 -27.12
CA ALA A 356 -5.13 -7.11 -27.13
C ALA A 356 -5.28 -6.50 -28.53
N PHE A 357 -4.91 -7.25 -29.58
CA PHE A 357 -4.98 -6.82 -30.98
C PHE A 357 -6.39 -6.40 -31.42
N SER A 358 -7.42 -7.05 -30.87
CA SER A 358 -8.82 -6.71 -31.17
C SER A 358 -9.26 -5.33 -30.64
N PHE A 359 -8.45 -4.72 -29.76
CA PHE A 359 -8.73 -3.44 -29.11
C PHE A 359 -7.64 -2.40 -29.35
N SER A 360 -6.59 -2.75 -30.09
CA SER A 360 -5.51 -1.84 -30.46
C SER A 360 -5.87 -1.03 -31.70
N GLU A 361 -5.58 0.25 -31.67
CA GLU A 361 -5.48 1.09 -32.85
C GLU A 361 -4.03 0.98 -33.31
N ILE A 362 -3.72 -0.07 -34.07
CA ILE A 362 -2.48 -0.13 -34.83
C ILE A 362 -2.82 0.60 -36.12
N ASP A 363 -2.35 1.84 -36.26
CA ASP A 363 -2.33 2.47 -37.57
C ASP A 363 -1.62 1.50 -38.52
N ASP A 364 -2.24 1.18 -39.66
CA ASP A 364 -1.72 0.32 -40.74
C ASP A 364 -0.45 0.90 -41.42
N LYS A 365 0.35 1.69 -40.69
CA LYS A 365 1.62 2.28 -41.11
C LYS A 365 2.74 1.81 -40.19
N MET A 366 3.07 0.53 -40.27
CA MET A 366 4.44 0.07 -40.04
C MET A 366 5.09 -0.26 -41.38
#